data_AF-A0A9P6DL04-F1
#
_entry.id   AF-A0A9P6DL04-F1
#
_cell.length_a   1.000
_cell.length_b   1.000
_cell.length_c   1.000
_cell.angle_alpha   90.00
_cell.angle_beta   90.00
_cell.angle_gamma   90.00
#
_symmetry.space_group_name_H-M   'P 1'
#
loop_
_entity.id
_entity.type
_entity.pdbx_description
1 polymer ?
#
loop_
_entity_poly.entity_id
_entity_poly.type
_entity_poly.pdbx_seq_one_letter_code
_entity_poly.pdbx_strand_id
1 'polypeptide(L)'
;MAKFESVWLGYEGEDLKRHEPNLQPGEKRIIAQFHDESCFHANEFKSSAWWQSILQKKESGSSNTCIRFINEEDGRLIQHNAHGEVIHDARKVIFPGASGDSWWDTQQLLVQVDTAMDIFDATHPDCQALFIFDQSLPTSFDMNKGNGGKQRKQKDTIIPCTNPTISMCGKPQKMTNENGEAKGLQAMLEERGFDMKGMRAKCTPICAMYWGYAKYHYCEVFKATFAEAKQTTIQSLDACPVETIRRFINRSWHFMSAYCLGLTGKAAEWAVRKQKSHRSVVQRAMLAIDSILN
;
A
#
# COMPACT_ATOMS: atom_id res chain seq x y z
N MET A 1 -4.72 -11.62 -9.93
CA MET A 1 -4.82 -10.28 -10.56
C MET A 1 -5.34 -10.36 -11.99
N ALA A 2 -4.73 -11.13 -12.89
CA ALA A 2 -5.17 -11.25 -14.30
C ALA A 2 -6.69 -11.49 -14.50
N LYS A 3 -7.34 -12.31 -13.66
CA LYS A 3 -8.80 -12.53 -13.72
C LYS A 3 -9.64 -11.27 -13.45
N PHE A 4 -9.15 -10.38 -12.60
CA PHE A 4 -9.86 -9.15 -12.22
C PHE A 4 -9.57 -8.01 -13.19
N GLU A 5 -8.41 -8.01 -13.84
CA GLU A 5 -7.99 -6.95 -14.76
C GLU A 5 -8.94 -6.76 -15.95
N SER A 6 -9.59 -7.82 -16.45
CA SER A 6 -10.52 -7.73 -17.58
C SER A 6 -11.83 -7.02 -17.27
N VAL A 7 -12.24 -7.01 -15.99
CA VAL A 7 -13.50 -6.42 -15.49
C VAL A 7 -13.28 -5.17 -14.64
N TRP A 8 -12.03 -4.72 -14.52
CA TRP A 8 -11.63 -3.59 -13.68
C TRP A 8 -11.56 -2.31 -14.50
N LEU A 9 -12.24 -1.27 -14.01
CA LEU A 9 -12.11 0.10 -14.51
C LEU A 9 -10.64 0.59 -14.56
N GLY A 10 -10.25 1.25 -15.65
CA GLY A 10 -8.91 1.83 -15.78
C GLY A 10 -8.88 3.21 -16.40
N TYR A 11 -7.76 3.89 -16.22
CA TYR A 11 -7.47 5.19 -16.81
C TYR A 11 -6.14 5.13 -17.58
N GLU A 12 -6.16 5.43 -18.87
CA GLU A 12 -5.00 5.22 -19.76
C GLU A 12 -4.38 6.53 -20.30
N GLY A 13 -3.08 6.46 -20.61
CA GLY A 13 -2.36 7.51 -21.33
C GLY A 13 -2.03 8.75 -20.49
N GLU A 14 -1.40 9.73 -21.15
CA GLU A 14 -1.00 10.99 -20.50
C GLU A 14 -2.21 11.80 -20.04
N ASP A 15 -3.35 11.69 -20.76
CA ASP A 15 -4.61 12.38 -20.48
C ASP A 15 -5.51 11.67 -19.47
N LEU A 16 -5.13 10.48 -18.99
CA LEU A 16 -5.97 9.64 -18.11
C LEU A 16 -7.38 9.42 -18.69
N LYS A 17 -7.46 8.92 -19.93
CA LYS A 17 -8.74 8.59 -20.55
C LYS A 17 -9.33 7.36 -19.87
N ARG A 18 -10.56 7.49 -19.40
CA ARG A 18 -11.33 6.40 -18.80
C ARG A 18 -11.54 5.29 -19.84
N HIS A 19 -11.24 4.06 -19.45
CA HIS A 19 -11.46 2.85 -20.23
C HIS A 19 -12.44 1.95 -19.47
N GLU A 20 -13.61 1.72 -20.07
CA GLU A 20 -14.60 0.80 -19.52
C GLU A 20 -14.18 -0.65 -19.82
N PRO A 21 -14.29 -1.57 -18.85
CA PRO A 21 -13.94 -2.97 -19.07
C PRO A 21 -14.96 -3.67 -19.97
N ASN A 22 -14.52 -4.72 -20.67
CA ASN A 22 -15.38 -5.57 -21.48
C ASN A 22 -16.10 -6.58 -20.58
N LEU A 23 -17.29 -6.20 -20.10
CA LEU A 23 -18.12 -7.04 -19.23
C LEU A 23 -18.91 -8.08 -20.03
N GLN A 24 -18.88 -9.34 -19.58
CA GLN A 24 -19.81 -10.36 -20.05
C GLN A 24 -21.20 -10.16 -19.43
N PRO A 25 -22.28 -10.71 -20.02
CA PRO A 25 -23.61 -10.64 -19.44
C PRO A 25 -23.62 -11.17 -17.99
N GLY A 26 -24.04 -10.32 -17.04
CA GLY A 26 -24.09 -10.63 -15.62
C GLY A 26 -22.82 -10.30 -14.82
N GLU A 27 -21.75 -9.84 -15.46
CA GLU A 27 -20.56 -9.34 -14.75
C GLU A 27 -20.76 -7.91 -14.26
N LYS A 28 -20.32 -7.63 -13.03
CA LYS A 28 -20.25 -6.28 -12.48
C LYS A 28 -18.85 -5.70 -12.68
N ARG A 29 -18.79 -4.40 -12.94
CA ARG A 29 -17.53 -3.66 -12.99
C ARG A 29 -16.83 -3.69 -11.65
N ILE A 30 -15.54 -3.98 -11.63
CA ILE A 30 -14.73 -3.95 -10.42
C ILE A 30 -14.10 -2.57 -10.22
N ILE A 31 -14.21 -2.07 -8.99
CA ILE A 31 -13.44 -0.93 -8.48
C ILE A 31 -12.61 -1.43 -7.30
N ALA A 32 -11.28 -1.41 -7.46
CA ALA A 32 -10.43 -1.83 -6.35
C ALA A 32 -10.19 -0.71 -5.35
N GLN A 33 -10.23 -1.08 -4.08
CA GLN A 33 -10.00 -0.21 -2.94
C GLN A 33 -8.67 -0.61 -2.32
N PHE A 34 -7.65 0.23 -2.52
CA PHE A 34 -6.32 0.01 -1.96
C PHE A 34 -6.24 0.61 -0.55
N HIS A 35 -6.01 -0.25 0.42
CA HIS A 35 -5.86 0.12 1.83
C HIS A 35 -4.39 0.18 2.22
N ASP A 36 -4.04 1.16 3.05
CA ASP A 36 -2.74 1.22 3.72
C ASP A 36 -2.80 2.17 4.92
N GLU A 37 -1.74 2.14 5.72
CA GLU A 37 -1.51 2.99 6.89
C GLU A 37 -0.22 3.80 6.74
N SER A 38 -0.22 5.04 7.20
CA SER A 38 1.01 5.82 7.37
C SER A 38 0.98 6.73 8.58
N CYS A 39 2.09 6.77 9.30
CA CYS A 39 2.33 7.71 10.39
C CYS A 39 2.85 9.07 9.88
N PHE A 40 2.40 10.16 10.51
CA PHE A 40 2.89 11.52 10.36
C PHE A 40 3.40 12.01 11.70
N HIS A 41 4.58 12.62 11.73
CA HIS A 41 5.16 13.14 12.96
C HIS A 41 5.00 14.66 13.06
N ALA A 42 4.70 15.20 14.25
CA ALA A 42 4.50 16.64 14.44
C ALA A 42 5.69 17.48 13.97
N ASN A 43 6.91 16.96 14.16
CA ASN A 43 8.15 17.65 13.79
C ASN A 43 8.75 17.15 12.46
N GLU A 44 7.96 16.51 11.60
CA GLU A 44 8.40 16.12 10.25
C GLU A 44 8.43 17.36 9.36
N PHE A 45 9.63 17.84 9.05
CA PHE A 45 9.87 19.03 8.23
C PHE A 45 10.92 18.77 7.16
N LYS A 46 10.96 19.62 6.13
CA LYS A 46 12.04 19.61 5.16
C LYS A 46 13.37 19.97 5.84
N SER A 47 14.32 19.04 5.82
CA SER A 47 15.61 19.18 6.53
C SER A 47 16.68 19.97 5.76
N SER A 48 16.42 20.33 4.50
CA SER A 48 17.37 21.05 3.64
C SER A 48 16.84 22.43 3.24
N ALA A 49 17.61 23.46 3.60
CA ALA A 49 17.45 24.84 3.16
C ALA A 49 18.83 25.38 2.75
N TRP A 50 18.93 25.91 1.53
CA TRP A 50 20.21 26.32 0.93
C TRP A 50 20.73 27.67 1.44
N TRP A 51 19.91 28.43 2.16
CA TRP A 51 20.21 29.81 2.54
C TRP A 51 20.28 30.03 4.05
N GLN A 52 19.56 29.25 4.86
CA GLN A 52 19.59 29.31 6.32
C GLN A 52 19.41 27.92 6.94
N SER A 53 20.26 27.57 7.91
CA SER A 53 20.07 26.39 8.74
C SER A 53 18.92 26.62 9.73
N ILE A 54 17.76 26.04 9.43
CA ILE A 54 16.63 26.04 10.35
C ILE A 54 16.93 25.02 11.45
N LEU A 55 17.04 25.49 12.70
CA LEU A 55 17.14 24.61 13.88
C LEU A 55 15.83 23.84 14.05
N GLN A 56 15.87 22.53 13.77
CA GLN A 56 14.74 21.63 13.95
C GLN A 56 14.89 20.86 15.27
N LYS A 57 13.76 20.60 15.93
CA LYS A 57 13.73 19.72 17.10
C LYS A 57 14.16 18.32 16.65
N LYS A 58 15.09 17.72 17.39
CA LYS A 58 15.63 16.38 17.09
C LYS A 58 14.60 15.27 17.32
N GLU A 59 13.61 15.53 18.18
CA GLU A 59 12.53 14.59 18.48
C GLU A 59 11.41 14.68 17.45
N SER A 60 10.84 13.53 17.07
CA SER A 60 9.72 13.43 16.11
C SER A 60 8.45 14.15 16.59
N GLY A 61 8.31 14.33 17.92
CA GLY A 61 7.06 14.78 18.53
C GLY A 61 5.94 13.74 18.42
N SER A 62 4.73 14.13 18.80
CA SER A 62 3.55 13.27 18.74
C SER A 62 3.29 12.77 17.32
N SER A 63 2.90 11.50 17.17
CA SER A 63 2.56 10.89 15.89
C SER A 63 1.06 10.79 15.70
N ASN A 64 0.64 10.91 14.45
CA ASN A 64 -0.72 10.62 14.02
C ASN A 64 -0.62 9.47 13.02
N THR A 65 -1.47 8.47 13.16
CA THR A 65 -1.57 7.39 12.18
C THR A 65 -2.80 7.62 11.33
N CYS A 66 -2.61 7.63 10.01
CA CYS A 66 -3.70 7.75 9.04
C CYS A 66 -3.88 6.43 8.31
N ILE A 67 -5.13 5.98 8.22
CA ILE A 67 -5.54 4.75 7.54
C ILE A 67 -6.59 5.13 6.49
N ARG A 68 -6.42 4.69 5.24
CA ARG A 68 -7.31 5.12 4.13
C ARG A 68 -7.43 4.10 3.01
N PHE A 69 -8.58 4.13 2.33
CA PHE A 69 -8.81 3.53 1.03
C PHE A 69 -8.68 4.55 -0.12
N ILE A 70 -7.91 4.21 -1.14
CA ILE A 70 -7.82 4.95 -2.40
C ILE A 70 -8.19 4.06 -3.58
N ASN A 71 -8.74 4.67 -4.64
CA ASN A 71 -9.13 3.97 -5.86
C ASN A 71 -8.94 4.86 -7.10
N GLU A 72 -9.11 4.29 -8.29
CA GLU A 72 -8.94 5.07 -9.52
C GLU A 72 -10.16 5.88 -9.93
N GLU A 73 -11.36 5.50 -9.51
CA GLU A 73 -12.60 6.17 -9.91
C GLU A 73 -12.74 7.51 -9.20
N ASP A 74 -12.79 7.46 -7.87
CA ASP A 74 -13.05 8.59 -6.99
C ASP A 74 -11.75 9.19 -6.41
N GLY A 75 -10.63 8.47 -6.51
CA GLY A 75 -9.38 8.79 -5.83
C GLY A 75 -9.41 8.37 -4.36
N ARG A 76 -10.43 8.80 -3.62
CA ARG A 76 -10.64 8.48 -2.20
C ARG A 76 -12.05 7.93 -2.00
N LEU A 77 -12.19 6.90 -1.18
CA LEU A 77 -13.51 6.31 -0.88
C LEU A 77 -14.30 7.21 0.08
N ILE A 78 -15.13 8.08 -0.48
CA ILE A 78 -15.89 9.11 0.20
C ILE A 78 -17.30 9.17 -0.40
N GLN A 79 -18.31 9.31 0.46
CA GLN A 79 -19.69 9.59 0.05
C GLN A 79 -19.97 11.08 0.16
N HIS A 80 -20.51 11.65 -0.92
CA HIS A 80 -20.94 13.05 -0.98
C HIS A 80 -22.46 13.18 -1.00
N ASN A 81 -22.97 14.28 -0.46
CA ASN A 81 -24.37 14.66 -0.63
C ASN A 81 -24.63 15.28 -2.01
N ALA A 82 -25.89 15.63 -2.30
CA ALA A 82 -26.28 16.27 -3.55
C ALA A 82 -25.62 17.65 -3.79
N HIS A 83 -25.08 18.27 -2.75
CA HIS A 83 -24.36 19.55 -2.81
C HIS A 83 -22.83 19.38 -2.90
N GLY A 84 -22.33 18.13 -2.95
CA GLY A 84 -20.91 17.83 -3.00
C GLY A 84 -20.20 17.84 -1.65
N GLU A 85 -20.91 18.00 -0.54
CA GLU A 85 -20.33 17.95 0.80
C GLU A 85 -20.09 16.51 1.24
N VAL A 86 -19.02 16.27 1.97
CA VAL A 86 -18.67 14.93 2.48
C VAL A 86 -19.63 14.54 3.60
N ILE A 87 -20.37 13.45 3.41
CA ILE A 87 -21.23 12.85 4.46
C ILE A 87 -20.46 11.75 5.20
N HIS A 88 -19.78 10.88 4.45
CA HIS A 88 -19.05 9.74 5.01
C HIS A 88 -17.67 9.63 4.36
N ASP A 89 -16.63 9.42 5.17
CA ASP A 89 -15.25 9.21 4.74
C ASP A 89 -14.74 7.89 5.34
N ALA A 90 -14.24 6.98 4.50
CA ALA A 90 -13.71 5.70 4.95
C ALA A 90 -12.37 5.84 5.70
N ARG A 91 -11.73 7.02 5.68
CA ARG A 91 -10.50 7.31 6.42
C ARG A 91 -10.71 7.16 7.93
N LYS A 92 -9.69 6.64 8.62
CA LYS A 92 -9.50 6.80 10.06
C LYS A 92 -8.20 7.53 10.33
N VAL A 93 -8.22 8.41 11.32
CA VAL A 93 -7.02 9.07 11.85
C VAL A 93 -7.02 8.83 13.34
N ILE A 94 -5.95 8.21 13.83
CA ILE A 94 -5.75 7.95 15.26
C ILE A 94 -4.54 8.75 15.76
N PHE A 95 -4.62 9.18 17.01
CA PHE A 95 -3.62 9.99 17.69
C PHE A 95 -3.07 9.22 18.89
N PRO A 96 -2.20 8.22 18.68
CA PRO A 96 -1.70 7.39 19.76
C PRO A 96 -0.87 8.19 20.78
N GLY A 97 -1.04 7.89 22.06
CA GLY A 97 -0.31 8.54 23.16
C GLY A 97 -0.86 8.19 24.54
N ALA A 98 -0.19 8.62 25.61
CA ALA A 98 -0.57 8.31 27.00
C ALA A 98 -2.00 8.78 27.37
N SER A 99 -2.50 9.82 26.69
CA SER A 99 -3.89 10.31 26.78
C SER A 99 -4.60 10.30 25.42
N GLY A 100 -4.07 9.54 24.47
CA GLY A 100 -4.50 9.51 23.07
C GLY A 100 -5.35 8.30 22.72
N ASP A 101 -5.55 8.09 21.42
CA ASP A 101 -6.27 6.94 20.90
C ASP A 101 -5.48 5.65 21.13
N SER A 102 -6.20 4.52 21.12
CA SER A 102 -5.56 3.21 21.11
C SER A 102 -4.76 3.01 19.82
N TRP A 103 -3.70 2.22 19.89
CA TRP A 103 -2.99 1.78 18.69
C TRP A 103 -3.93 1.04 17.74
N TRP A 104 -3.63 1.11 16.44
CA TRP A 104 -4.42 0.43 15.42
C TRP A 104 -4.43 -1.08 15.63
N ASP A 105 -5.61 -1.68 15.60
CA ASP A 105 -5.79 -3.12 15.81
C ASP A 105 -6.76 -3.72 14.79
N THR A 106 -6.86 -5.05 14.82
CA THR A 106 -7.72 -5.80 13.90
C THR A 106 -9.21 -5.49 14.09
N GLN A 107 -9.68 -5.18 15.30
CA GLN A 107 -11.09 -4.86 15.53
C GLN A 107 -11.46 -3.52 14.91
N GLN A 108 -10.59 -2.52 15.07
CA GLN A 108 -10.74 -1.21 14.43
C GLN A 108 -10.66 -1.33 12.90
N LEU A 109 -9.80 -2.20 12.37
CA LEU A 109 -9.76 -2.51 10.94
C LEU A 109 -11.10 -3.08 10.44
N LEU A 110 -11.68 -4.06 11.15
CA LEU A 110 -12.97 -4.64 10.75
C LEU A 110 -14.07 -3.59 10.71
N VAL A 111 -14.17 -2.74 11.74
CA VAL A 111 -15.14 -1.63 11.77
C VAL A 111 -14.93 -0.65 10.61
N GLN A 112 -13.67 -0.36 10.27
CA GLN A 112 -13.36 0.49 9.12
C GLN A 112 -13.80 -0.16 7.81
N VAL A 113 -13.57 -1.47 7.65
CA VAL A 113 -13.97 -2.22 6.44
C VAL A 113 -15.49 -2.24 6.30
N ASP A 114 -16.23 -2.49 7.38
CA ASP A 114 -17.71 -2.43 7.34
C ASP A 114 -18.19 -1.04 6.89
N THR A 115 -17.62 0.03 7.47
CA THR A 115 -17.92 1.41 7.05
C THR A 115 -17.56 1.65 5.57
N ALA A 116 -16.44 1.11 5.11
CA ALA A 116 -15.99 1.25 3.72
C ALA A 116 -16.92 0.50 2.75
N MET A 117 -17.46 -0.66 3.16
CA MET A 117 -18.46 -1.41 2.39
C MET A 117 -19.76 -0.60 2.26
N ASP A 118 -20.27 -0.04 3.36
CA ASP A 118 -21.48 0.78 3.35
C ASP A 118 -21.32 2.01 2.42
N ILE A 119 -20.17 2.70 2.51
CA ILE A 119 -19.86 3.82 1.63
C ILE A 119 -19.81 3.36 0.18
N PHE A 120 -19.14 2.24 -0.10
CA PHE A 120 -18.99 1.72 -1.45
C PHE A 120 -20.33 1.33 -2.09
N ASP A 121 -21.18 0.62 -1.35
CA ASP A 121 -22.48 0.19 -1.85
C ASP A 121 -23.40 1.40 -2.13
N ALA A 122 -23.27 2.46 -1.33
CA ALA A 122 -23.99 3.71 -1.55
C ALA A 122 -23.47 4.52 -2.74
N THR A 123 -22.16 4.54 -2.99
CA THR A 123 -21.56 5.32 -4.08
C THR A 123 -21.51 4.57 -5.41
N HIS A 124 -21.48 3.24 -5.38
CA HIS A 124 -21.28 2.38 -6.56
C HIS A 124 -22.20 1.15 -6.58
N PRO A 125 -23.55 1.30 -6.55
CA PRO A 125 -24.49 0.18 -6.38
C PRO A 125 -24.41 -0.92 -7.47
N ASP A 126 -24.00 -0.53 -8.69
CA ASP A 126 -23.87 -1.45 -9.83
C ASP A 126 -22.46 -2.03 -10.00
N CYS A 127 -21.53 -1.68 -9.12
CA CYS A 127 -20.16 -2.17 -9.15
C CYS A 127 -19.92 -3.25 -8.09
N GLN A 128 -18.74 -3.86 -8.17
CA GLN A 128 -18.23 -4.78 -7.17
C GLN A 128 -16.91 -4.23 -6.62
N ALA A 129 -16.77 -4.18 -5.29
CA ALA A 129 -15.54 -3.78 -4.64
C ALA A 129 -14.50 -4.93 -4.68
N LEU A 130 -13.24 -4.57 -4.91
CA LEU A 130 -12.10 -5.44 -4.63
C LEU A 130 -11.20 -4.77 -3.59
N PHE A 131 -11.33 -5.18 -2.33
CA PHE A 131 -10.50 -4.66 -1.24
C PHE A 131 -9.11 -5.30 -1.26
N ILE A 132 -8.08 -4.47 -1.27
CA ILE A 132 -6.68 -4.89 -1.37
C ILE A 132 -5.93 -4.35 -0.16
N PHE A 133 -5.39 -5.28 0.64
CA PHE A 133 -4.62 -5.00 1.84
C PHE A 133 -3.18 -5.44 1.68
N ASP A 134 -2.28 -4.80 2.40
CA ASP A 134 -0.94 -5.34 2.61
C ASP A 134 -0.98 -6.51 3.62
N GLN A 135 0.09 -7.30 3.67
CA GLN A 135 0.22 -8.40 4.63
C GLN A 135 0.97 -7.89 5.87
N SER A 136 0.35 -6.98 6.62
CA SER A 136 0.89 -6.41 7.86
C SER A 136 0.55 -7.28 9.07
N LEU A 137 1.19 -8.46 9.18
CA LEU A 137 1.12 -9.22 10.45
C LEU A 137 2.13 -8.63 11.46
N PRO A 138 1.76 -8.48 12.74
CA PRO A 138 2.65 -7.89 13.77
C PRO A 138 3.96 -8.68 13.98
N THR A 139 4.05 -9.91 13.48
CA THR A 139 5.24 -10.77 13.59
C THR A 139 6.16 -10.76 12.37
N SER A 140 5.78 -10.14 11.25
CA SER A 140 6.57 -10.15 10.00
C SER A 140 7.59 -9.00 9.88
N PHE A 141 7.50 -7.97 10.71
CA PHE A 141 8.28 -6.72 10.53
C PHE A 141 9.79 -6.86 10.81
N ASP A 142 10.22 -7.90 11.52
CA ASP A 142 11.62 -8.11 11.92
C ASP A 142 12.30 -9.31 11.23
N MET A 143 11.74 -9.80 10.11
CA MET A 143 12.26 -10.97 9.41
C MET A 143 12.86 -10.62 8.05
N ASN A 144 14.00 -11.21 7.73
CA ASN A 144 14.58 -11.15 6.39
C ASN A 144 13.78 -12.02 5.41
N LYS A 145 13.81 -11.70 4.11
CA LYS A 145 13.24 -12.60 3.08
C LYS A 145 13.93 -13.97 3.12
N GLY A 146 15.26 -13.97 3.11
CA GLY A 146 16.11 -15.15 3.22
C GLY A 146 16.59 -15.41 4.64
N ASN A 147 17.22 -16.57 4.84
CA ASN A 147 17.79 -16.96 6.14
C ASN A 147 18.98 -16.07 6.54
N GLY A 148 19.27 -16.03 7.84
CA GLY A 148 20.42 -15.30 8.38
C GLY A 148 20.30 -13.78 8.31
N GLY A 149 21.43 -13.09 8.24
CA GLY A 149 21.51 -11.63 8.21
C GLY A 149 21.22 -10.95 9.56
N LYS A 150 21.12 -9.61 9.54
CA LYS A 150 20.74 -8.82 10.71
C LYS A 150 19.24 -8.92 10.96
N GLN A 151 18.81 -10.01 11.60
CA GLN A 151 17.44 -10.19 12.08
C GLN A 151 17.42 -10.76 13.49
N ARG A 152 16.32 -10.53 14.22
CA ARG A 152 16.15 -11.08 15.56
C ARG A 152 15.88 -12.58 15.49
N LYS A 153 16.55 -13.38 16.34
CA LYS A 153 16.19 -14.79 16.51
C LYS A 153 14.84 -14.88 17.20
N GLN A 154 13.84 -15.37 16.49
CA GLN A 154 12.50 -15.64 17.04
C GLN A 154 12.50 -16.96 17.82
N LYS A 155 11.51 -17.13 18.71
CA LYS A 155 11.32 -18.37 19.45
C LYS A 155 10.56 -19.37 18.59
N ASP A 156 10.92 -20.64 18.71
CA ASP A 156 10.16 -21.75 18.12
C ASP A 156 8.67 -21.60 18.44
N THR A 157 7.84 -21.90 17.45
CA THR A 157 6.40 -21.68 17.49
C THR A 157 5.65 -22.93 17.03
N ILE A 158 4.33 -22.85 16.99
CA ILE A 158 3.45 -23.89 16.47
C ILE A 158 2.68 -23.28 15.31
N ILE A 159 2.57 -24.01 14.20
CA ILE A 159 1.79 -23.56 13.05
C ILE A 159 0.31 -23.43 13.49
N PRO A 160 -0.32 -22.25 13.33
CA PRO A 160 -1.70 -22.04 13.78
C PRO A 160 -2.68 -23.05 13.17
N CYS A 161 -3.69 -23.45 13.93
CA CYS A 161 -4.75 -24.33 13.43
C CYS A 161 -5.60 -23.69 12.32
N THR A 162 -5.49 -22.36 12.16
CA THR A 162 -6.11 -21.59 11.08
C THR A 162 -5.30 -21.62 9.77
N ASN A 163 -4.17 -22.34 9.72
CA ASN A 163 -3.37 -22.46 8.50
C ASN A 163 -4.15 -23.18 7.39
N PRO A 164 -4.13 -22.68 6.14
CA PRO A 164 -4.92 -23.27 5.04
C PRO A 164 -4.46 -24.70 4.70
N THR A 165 -3.18 -25.00 4.92
CA THR A 165 -2.64 -26.35 4.76
C THR A 165 -2.90 -27.15 6.04
N ILE A 166 -4.02 -27.87 6.08
CA ILE A 166 -4.50 -28.63 7.25
C ILE A 166 -3.43 -29.59 7.77
N SER A 167 -2.67 -30.24 6.88
CA SER A 167 -1.62 -31.19 7.25
C SER A 167 -0.44 -30.54 8.00
N MET A 168 -0.33 -29.21 8.00
CA MET A 168 0.71 -28.47 8.71
C MET A 168 0.22 -27.86 10.03
N CYS A 169 -1.08 -27.82 10.28
CA CYS A 169 -1.67 -27.28 11.51
C CYS A 169 -1.15 -28.01 12.76
N GLY A 170 -0.81 -27.24 13.81
CA GLY A 170 -0.37 -27.80 15.10
C GLY A 170 1.05 -28.37 15.10
N LYS A 171 1.76 -28.37 13.96
CA LYS A 171 3.14 -28.85 13.90
C LYS A 171 4.10 -27.84 14.55
N PRO A 172 5.11 -28.28 15.30
CA PRO A 172 6.20 -27.42 15.75
C PRO A 172 6.93 -26.82 14.55
N GLN A 173 7.20 -25.52 14.62
CA GLN A 173 7.95 -24.78 13.61
C GLN A 173 9.16 -24.13 14.27
N LYS A 174 10.35 -24.65 13.93
CA LYS A 174 11.61 -24.07 14.40
C LYS A 174 11.89 -22.75 13.70
N MET A 175 12.33 -21.74 14.45
CA MET A 175 12.67 -20.42 13.89
C MET A 175 14.14 -20.26 13.51
N THR A 176 14.94 -21.31 13.71
CA THR A 176 16.34 -21.37 13.30
C THR A 176 16.58 -22.55 12.36
N ASN A 177 17.49 -22.38 11.40
CA ASN A 177 17.96 -23.48 10.56
C ASN A 177 18.98 -24.36 11.31
N GLU A 178 19.43 -25.43 10.66
CA GLU A 178 20.41 -26.39 11.22
C GLU A 178 21.76 -25.73 11.55
N ASN A 179 22.12 -24.67 10.83
CA ASN A 179 23.33 -23.88 11.06
C ASN A 179 23.20 -22.88 12.23
N GLY A 180 22.04 -22.83 12.91
CA GLY A 180 21.77 -21.91 14.02
C GLY A 180 21.45 -20.47 13.59
N GLU A 181 21.26 -20.22 12.30
CA GLU A 181 20.83 -18.94 11.74
C GLU A 181 19.33 -18.78 11.85
N ALA A 182 18.84 -17.54 12.00
CA ALA A 182 17.41 -17.27 11.98
C ALA A 182 16.82 -17.58 10.59
N LYS A 183 15.65 -18.22 10.56
CA LYS A 183 14.93 -18.48 9.30
C LYS A 183 14.34 -17.19 8.74
N GLY A 184 14.39 -17.06 7.42
CA GLY A 184 13.71 -15.99 6.70
C GLY A 184 12.24 -16.29 6.47
N LEU A 185 11.51 -15.26 6.04
CA LEU A 185 10.08 -15.33 5.73
C LEU A 185 9.76 -16.41 4.69
N GLN A 186 10.62 -16.57 3.66
CA GLN A 186 10.37 -17.53 2.58
C GLN A 186 10.35 -18.98 3.11
N ALA A 187 11.40 -19.40 3.82
CA ALA A 187 11.49 -20.76 4.38
C ALA A 187 10.32 -21.07 5.32
N MET A 188 9.94 -20.07 6.13
CA MET A 188 8.83 -20.18 7.08
C MET A 188 7.47 -20.37 6.42
N LEU A 189 7.22 -19.69 5.30
CA LEU A 189 5.99 -19.83 4.54
C LEU A 189 5.95 -21.13 3.72
N GLU A 190 7.07 -21.52 3.12
CA GLU A 190 7.20 -22.82 2.44
C GLU A 190 6.92 -23.98 3.39
N GLU A 191 7.44 -23.93 4.63
CA GLU A 191 7.14 -24.91 5.69
C GLU A 191 5.66 -24.93 6.08
N ARG A 192 4.93 -23.83 5.92
CA ARG A 192 3.47 -23.81 6.16
C ARG A 192 2.66 -24.30 4.95
N GLY A 193 3.34 -24.65 3.86
CA GLY A 193 2.75 -25.16 2.62
C GLY A 193 2.34 -24.07 1.63
N PHE A 194 2.83 -22.83 1.77
CA PHE A 194 2.56 -21.76 0.80
C PHE A 194 3.50 -21.87 -0.41
N ASP A 195 2.94 -21.69 -1.61
CA ASP A 195 3.75 -21.54 -2.83
C ASP A 195 4.32 -20.12 -2.89
N MET A 196 5.64 -20.02 -2.70
CA MET A 196 6.36 -18.74 -2.72
C MET A 196 6.80 -18.33 -4.13
N LYS A 197 6.50 -19.12 -5.17
CA LYS A 197 6.87 -18.81 -6.55
C LYS A 197 6.22 -17.51 -7.01
N GLY A 198 7.04 -16.57 -7.48
CA GLY A 198 6.59 -15.25 -7.92
C GLY A 198 6.23 -14.27 -6.80
N MET A 199 6.30 -14.69 -5.52
CA MET A 199 6.07 -13.79 -4.39
C MET A 199 7.27 -12.87 -4.13
N ARG A 200 6.98 -11.62 -3.76
CA ARG A 200 7.98 -10.61 -3.45
C ARG A 200 7.76 -10.07 -2.05
N ALA A 201 8.84 -10.01 -1.26
CA ALA A 201 8.82 -9.44 0.09
C ALA A 201 8.66 -7.91 0.08
N LYS A 202 9.00 -7.26 -1.04
CA LYS A 202 8.84 -5.82 -1.25
C LYS A 202 8.36 -5.59 -2.68
N CYS A 203 7.23 -4.92 -2.82
CA CYS A 203 6.73 -4.34 -4.07
C CYS A 203 6.67 -2.83 -3.88
N THR A 204 6.70 -2.04 -4.96
CA THR A 204 6.39 -0.61 -4.87
C THR A 204 4.88 -0.45 -4.62
N PRO A 205 4.45 -0.13 -3.39
CA PRO A 205 3.04 -0.12 -3.04
C PRO A 205 2.38 1.10 -3.67
N ILE A 206 1.12 0.95 -4.07
CA ILE A 206 0.28 2.02 -4.59
C ILE A 206 0.17 3.16 -3.58
N CYS A 207 -0.18 2.81 -2.35
CA CYS A 207 -0.40 3.76 -1.27
C CYS A 207 0.86 4.49 -0.84
N ALA A 208 2.06 3.89 -0.99
CA ALA A 208 3.31 4.55 -0.64
C ALA A 208 3.57 5.85 -1.44
N MET A 209 3.15 5.91 -2.71
CA MET A 209 3.26 7.14 -3.51
C MET A 209 2.27 8.21 -3.05
N TYR A 210 1.05 7.81 -2.69
CA TYR A 210 0.06 8.71 -2.10
C TYR A 210 0.55 9.28 -0.76
N TRP A 211 1.09 8.45 0.13
CA TRP A 211 1.69 8.91 1.38
C TRP A 211 2.90 9.81 1.16
N GLY A 212 3.74 9.49 0.17
CA GLY A 212 4.86 10.34 -0.22
C GLY A 212 4.43 11.74 -0.64
N TYR A 213 3.36 11.85 -1.43
CA TYR A 213 2.76 13.13 -1.79
C TYR A 213 2.24 13.88 -0.56
N ALA A 214 1.43 13.23 0.27
CA ALA A 214 0.85 13.85 1.45
C ALA A 214 1.92 14.30 2.46
N LYS A 215 2.96 13.49 2.68
CA LYS A 215 4.09 13.83 3.55
C LYS A 215 4.92 14.97 2.99
N TYR A 216 5.13 15.00 1.68
CA TYR A 216 5.83 16.11 1.04
C TYR A 216 5.18 17.45 1.37
N HIS A 217 3.87 17.58 1.13
CA HIS A 217 3.12 18.80 1.44
C HIS A 217 3.03 19.07 2.94
N TYR A 218 2.87 18.02 3.75
CA TYR A 218 2.86 18.15 5.20
C TYR A 218 4.17 18.78 5.71
N CYS A 219 5.31 18.38 5.16
CA CYS A 219 6.64 18.87 5.52
C CYS A 219 6.94 20.30 5.05
N GLU A 220 6.17 20.85 4.10
CA GLU A 220 6.32 22.23 3.61
C GLU A 220 5.70 23.26 4.56
N VAL A 221 4.77 22.83 5.40
CA VAL A 221 4.02 23.72 6.28
C VAL A 221 4.62 23.68 7.68
N PHE A 222 5.00 24.84 8.21
CA PHE A 222 5.38 24.96 9.62
C PHE A 222 4.16 24.75 10.53
N LYS A 223 4.34 24.01 11.64
CA LYS A 223 3.31 23.78 12.65
C LYS A 223 3.85 24.18 14.01
N ALA A 224 3.23 25.15 14.66
CA ALA A 224 3.57 25.56 16.02
C ALA A 224 2.96 24.62 17.07
N THR A 225 1.78 24.06 16.78
CA THR A 225 1.01 23.26 17.73
C THR A 225 0.65 21.87 17.19
N PHE A 226 0.33 20.94 18.10
CA PHE A 226 -0.15 19.62 17.71
C PHE A 226 -1.50 19.71 16.98
N ALA A 227 -2.39 20.64 17.36
CA ALA A 227 -3.65 20.87 16.67
C ALA A 227 -3.44 21.31 15.21
N GLU A 228 -2.49 22.21 14.96
CA GLU A 228 -2.09 22.59 13.60
C GLU A 228 -1.49 21.40 12.83
N ALA A 229 -0.71 20.55 13.50
CA ALA A 229 -0.22 19.32 12.88
C ALA A 229 -1.37 18.40 12.44
N LYS A 230 -2.39 18.18 13.29
CA LYS A 230 -3.59 17.39 12.93
C LYS A 230 -4.31 17.97 11.71
N GLN A 231 -4.56 19.28 11.73
CA GLN A 231 -5.24 19.96 10.63
C GLN A 231 -4.43 19.87 9.34
N THR A 232 -3.12 20.06 9.43
CA THR A 232 -2.24 19.98 8.26
C THR A 232 -2.18 18.56 7.70
N THR A 233 -2.21 17.53 8.55
CA THR A 233 -2.29 16.13 8.09
C THR A 233 -3.53 15.94 7.21
N ILE A 234 -4.70 16.38 7.67
CA ILE A 234 -5.96 16.28 6.91
C ILE A 234 -5.85 17.05 5.59
N GLN A 235 -5.41 18.31 5.64
CA GLN A 235 -5.27 19.15 4.44
C GLN A 235 -4.29 18.55 3.42
N SER A 236 -3.15 18.04 3.86
CA SER A 236 -2.13 17.47 2.96
C SER A 236 -2.63 16.19 2.27
N LEU A 237 -3.44 15.41 2.97
CA LEU A 237 -4.06 14.21 2.43
C LEU A 237 -5.18 14.51 1.42
N ASP A 238 -5.96 15.55 1.71
CA ASP A 238 -7.12 15.94 0.92
C ASP A 238 -6.69 16.77 -0.32
N ALA A 239 -5.48 17.36 -0.27
CA ALA A 239 -4.86 18.10 -1.37
C ALA A 239 -4.36 17.24 -2.54
N CYS A 240 -4.29 15.91 -2.42
CA CYS A 240 -3.87 15.05 -3.52
C CYS A 240 -4.97 14.98 -4.59
N PRO A 241 -4.73 15.43 -5.85
CA PRO A 241 -5.73 15.35 -6.91
C PRO A 241 -6.00 13.90 -7.32
N VAL A 242 -7.22 13.61 -7.77
CA VAL A 242 -7.61 12.27 -8.24
C VAL A 242 -6.75 11.81 -9.42
N GLU A 243 -6.37 12.73 -10.30
CA GLU A 243 -5.48 12.46 -11.44
C GLU A 243 -4.11 11.97 -10.97
N THR A 244 -3.59 12.56 -9.88
CA THR A 244 -2.32 12.15 -9.29
C THR A 244 -2.44 10.75 -8.68
N ILE A 245 -3.55 10.45 -8.00
CA ILE A 245 -3.83 9.12 -7.46
C ILE A 245 -3.91 8.07 -8.59
N ARG A 246 -4.64 8.36 -9.67
CA ARG A 246 -4.69 7.50 -10.87
C ARG A 246 -3.30 7.22 -11.44
N ARG A 247 -2.44 8.26 -11.54
CA ARG A 247 -1.05 8.11 -11.99
C ARG A 247 -0.22 7.21 -11.06
N PHE A 248 -0.42 7.32 -9.74
CA PHE A 248 0.24 6.44 -8.77
C PHE A 248 -0.20 4.99 -8.96
N ILE A 249 -1.50 4.74 -9.07
CA ILE A 249 -2.02 3.38 -9.26
C ILE A 249 -1.48 2.77 -10.57
N ASN A 250 -1.54 3.52 -11.67
CA ASN A 250 -0.97 3.11 -12.97
C ASN A 250 0.53 2.80 -12.88
N ARG A 251 1.29 3.63 -12.18
CA ARG A 251 2.74 3.43 -12.02
C ARG A 251 3.05 2.16 -11.24
N SER A 252 2.32 1.88 -10.17
CA SER A 252 2.49 0.62 -9.43
C SER A 252 2.15 -0.59 -10.28
N TRP A 253 1.13 -0.50 -11.14
CA TRP A 253 0.82 -1.54 -12.10
C TRP A 253 1.94 -1.81 -13.09
N HIS A 254 2.59 -0.76 -13.61
CA HIS A 254 3.78 -0.94 -14.45
C HIS A 254 4.90 -1.67 -13.70
N PHE A 255 5.11 -1.38 -12.42
CA PHE A 255 6.05 -2.15 -11.60
C PHE A 255 5.62 -3.61 -11.44
N MET A 256 4.34 -3.88 -11.15
CA MET A 256 3.81 -5.23 -11.04
C MET A 256 4.00 -6.01 -12.35
N SER A 257 3.70 -5.40 -13.50
CA SER A 257 3.95 -5.99 -14.81
C SER A 257 5.44 -6.27 -15.04
N ALA A 258 6.33 -5.30 -14.77
CA ALA A 258 7.77 -5.49 -14.86
C ALA A 258 8.24 -6.67 -13.99
N TYR A 259 7.68 -6.79 -12.78
CA TYR A 259 7.99 -7.87 -11.84
C TYR A 259 7.51 -9.24 -12.32
N CYS A 260 6.33 -9.33 -12.94
CA CYS A 260 5.81 -10.55 -13.57
C CYS A 260 6.68 -10.99 -14.75
N LEU A 261 7.29 -10.03 -15.45
CA LEU A 261 8.25 -10.27 -16.53
C LEU A 261 9.67 -10.58 -16.03
N GLY A 262 9.86 -10.72 -14.71
CA GLY A 262 11.14 -11.07 -14.09
C GLY A 262 12.09 -9.89 -13.84
N LEU A 263 11.73 -8.66 -14.24
CA LEU A 263 12.56 -7.48 -14.00
C LEU A 263 12.60 -7.13 -12.51
N THR A 264 13.72 -6.57 -12.05
CA THR A 264 13.91 -6.15 -10.65
C THR A 264 14.76 -4.88 -10.56
N GLY A 265 14.70 -4.19 -9.41
CA GLY A 265 15.56 -3.04 -9.11
C GLY A 265 15.60 -1.98 -10.22
N LYS A 266 16.82 -1.56 -10.60
CA LYS A 266 17.05 -0.55 -11.64
C LYS A 266 16.48 -0.95 -13.02
N ALA A 267 16.46 -2.23 -13.35
CA ALA A 267 15.90 -2.70 -14.62
C ALA A 267 14.38 -2.50 -14.67
N ALA A 268 13.68 -2.81 -13.57
CA ALA A 268 12.24 -2.53 -13.44
C ALA A 268 11.97 -1.02 -13.47
N GLU A 269 12.75 -0.21 -12.73
CA GLU A 269 12.61 1.25 -12.75
C GLU A 269 12.82 1.84 -14.15
N TRP A 270 13.83 1.36 -14.88
CA TRP A 270 14.10 1.79 -16.25
C TRP A 270 12.94 1.43 -17.18
N ALA A 271 12.42 0.21 -17.08
CA ALA A 271 11.29 -0.24 -17.89
C ALA A 271 10.03 0.60 -17.64
N VAL A 272 9.71 0.85 -16.37
CA VAL A 272 8.57 1.69 -15.96
C VAL A 272 8.73 3.13 -16.48
N ARG A 273 9.95 3.70 -16.42
CA ARG A 273 10.21 5.06 -16.93
C ARG A 273 10.04 5.19 -18.45
N LYS A 274 10.29 4.11 -19.19
CA LYS A 274 10.15 4.11 -20.66
C LYS A 274 8.73 3.83 -21.12
N GLN A 275 7.84 3.42 -20.23
CA GLN A 275 6.49 3.02 -20.57
C GLN A 275 5.55 4.22 -20.74
N LYS A 276 4.71 4.16 -21.78
CA LYS A 276 3.60 5.11 -22.01
C LYS A 276 2.23 4.46 -22.12
N SER A 277 2.15 3.12 -22.18
CA SER A 277 0.88 2.38 -22.29
C SER A 277 0.25 2.08 -20.94
N HIS A 278 -1.01 1.65 -20.95
CA HIS A 278 -1.74 1.26 -19.75
C HIS A 278 -1.19 -0.02 -19.10
N ARG A 279 -0.94 0.07 -17.79
CA ARG A 279 -0.71 -1.00 -16.79
C ARG A 279 0.25 -2.16 -17.10
N SER A 280 0.87 -2.21 -18.28
CA SER A 280 1.82 -3.25 -18.69
C SER A 280 3.10 -2.65 -19.25
N VAL A 281 4.25 -3.28 -18.96
CA VAL A 281 5.51 -3.00 -19.68
C VAL A 281 5.47 -3.74 -21.01
N VAL A 282 5.71 -3.03 -22.12
CA VAL A 282 5.75 -3.67 -23.45
C VAL A 282 6.97 -4.57 -23.60
N GLN A 283 6.79 -5.73 -24.26
CA GLN A 283 7.84 -6.71 -24.51
C GLN A 283 9.06 -6.12 -25.25
N ARG A 284 8.86 -5.06 -26.04
CA ARG A 284 9.95 -4.30 -26.69
C ARG A 284 10.92 -3.64 -25.70
N ALA A 285 10.44 -3.22 -24.53
CA ALA A 285 11.31 -2.70 -23.47
C ALA A 285 12.16 -3.81 -22.83
N MET A 286 11.68 -5.06 -22.82
CA MET A 286 12.48 -6.21 -22.37
C MET A 286 13.64 -6.48 -23.33
N LEU A 287 13.37 -6.49 -24.64
CA LEU A 287 14.40 -6.71 -25.67
C LEU A 287 15.54 -5.68 -25.60
N ALA A 288 15.23 -4.44 -25.21
CA ALA A 288 16.24 -3.40 -25.03
C ALA A 288 17.08 -3.57 -23.75
N ILE A 289 16.54 -4.23 -22.71
CA ILE A 289 17.30 -4.55 -21.49
C ILE A 289 18.26 -5.71 -21.77
N ASP A 290 17.84 -6.73 -22.52
CA ASP A 290 18.71 -7.84 -22.92
C ASP A 290 19.89 -7.38 -23.78
N SER A 291 19.74 -6.29 -24.54
CA SER A 291 20.85 -5.66 -25.29
C SER A 291 21.79 -4.78 -24.44
N ILE A 292 21.41 -4.44 -23.21
CA ILE A 292 22.22 -3.62 -22.29
C ILE A 292 22.93 -4.50 -21.25
N LEU A 293 22.41 -5.71 -20.99
CA LEU A 293 22.95 -6.67 -20.02
C LEU A 293 23.85 -7.75 -20.65
N ASN A 294 23.88 -7.86 -21.98
CA ASN A 294 24.86 -8.63 -22.75
C ASN A 294 25.95 -7.69 -23.30
#